data_AF-A0A958BAJ3-F1
#
_entry.id   AF-A0A958BAJ3-F1
#
_cell.length_a   1.000
_cell.length_b   1.000
_cell.length_c   1.000
_cell.angle_alpha   90.00
_cell.angle_beta   90.00
_cell.angle_gamma   90.00
#
_symmetry.space_group_name_H-M   'P 1'
#
loop_
_entity.id
_entity.type
_entity.pdbx_description
1 polymer ?
#
loop_
_entity_poly.entity_id
_entity_poly.type
_entity_poly.pdbx_seq_one_letter_code
_entity_poly.pdbx_strand_id
1 'polypeptide(L)'
;MNSKKAKVTTVFEPADILFFDSLKYNPDGIIVLMKNLLTATPTHWNEHLSDRQGHLLQSWNWGEFKHHFGWTPQRIQIDAAAAQILFRQLPLGFSVAYIPKSPLVDWTNREQCQQLFSAIHTAEKKQRAVFLKVEPDVWLDDASPQQAQAAQTH
;
A
#
# COMPACT_ATOMS: atom_id res chain seq x y z
N MET A 1 7.27 38.67 14.66
CA MET A 1 8.51 37.87 14.80
C MET A 1 8.34 36.62 13.95
N ASN A 2 9.08 36.50 12.86
CA ASN A 2 8.93 35.42 11.86
C ASN A 2 9.35 34.07 12.45
N SER A 3 8.44 33.11 12.53
CA SER A 3 8.80 31.70 12.75
C SER A 3 8.55 30.91 11.47
N LYS A 4 9.63 30.37 10.91
CA LYS A 4 9.65 29.58 9.67
C LYS A 4 8.88 28.27 9.91
N LYS A 5 7.85 28.00 9.10
CA LYS A 5 7.16 26.70 9.11
C LYS A 5 8.08 25.64 8.53
N ALA A 6 8.41 24.61 9.32
CA ALA A 6 9.08 23.41 8.82
C ALA A 6 8.06 22.53 8.09
N LYS A 7 8.34 22.22 6.83
CA LYS A 7 7.57 21.30 6.01
C LYS A 7 8.10 19.89 6.30
N VAL A 8 7.40 19.11 7.12
CA VAL A 8 7.70 17.67 7.26
C VAL A 8 7.22 16.99 5.98
N THR A 9 8.14 16.88 5.04
CA THR A 9 8.02 16.00 3.88
C THR A 9 8.85 14.79 4.25
N THR A 10 8.22 13.63 4.47
CA THR A 10 8.99 12.39 4.57
C THR A 10 9.54 12.11 3.18
N VAL A 11 10.80 12.47 2.98
CA VAL A 11 11.58 12.15 1.79
C VAL A 11 12.25 10.83 2.10
N PHE A 12 11.94 9.79 1.32
CA PHE A 12 12.70 8.55 1.35
C PHE A 12 14.06 8.83 0.71
N GLU A 13 15.15 8.55 1.42
CA GLU A 13 16.51 8.81 0.94
C GLU A 13 16.91 7.76 -0.12
N PRO A 14 17.80 8.08 -1.07
CA PRO A 14 18.27 7.12 -2.07
C PRO A 14 18.84 5.81 -1.48
N ALA A 15 19.34 5.86 -0.23
CA ALA A 15 19.81 4.68 0.49
C ALA A 15 18.68 3.72 0.91
N ASP A 16 17.46 4.22 1.13
CA ASP A 16 16.28 3.39 1.43
C ASP A 16 15.86 2.57 0.20
N ILE A 17 16.13 3.09 -1.01
CA ILE A 17 15.88 2.41 -2.28
C ILE A 17 16.91 1.29 -2.52
N LEU A 18 18.15 1.48 -2.08
CA LEU A 18 19.23 0.50 -2.23
C LEU A 18 19.12 -0.68 -1.25
N PHE A 19 18.36 -0.58 -0.17
CA PHE A 19 18.05 -1.72 0.71
C PHE A 19 17.21 -2.79 -0.02
N PHE A 20 16.42 -2.41 -1.02
CA PHE A 20 15.56 -3.33 -1.77
C PHE A 20 16.28 -4.16 -2.83
N ASP A 21 17.48 -3.77 -3.27
CA ASP A 21 18.26 -4.53 -4.25
C ASP A 21 19.03 -5.70 -3.61
N SER A 22 19.18 -5.70 -2.28
CA SER A 22 19.83 -6.78 -1.51
C SER A 22 18.93 -7.99 -1.22
N LEU A 23 17.66 -7.98 -1.65
CA LEU A 23 16.77 -9.15 -1.57
C LEU A 23 16.80 -10.02 -2.85
N LYS A 24 17.70 -9.71 -3.78
CA LYS A 24 18.07 -10.65 -4.85
C LYS A 24 19.03 -11.65 -4.23
N TYR A 25 18.63 -12.92 -4.25
CA TYR A 25 19.40 -14.12 -3.86
C TYR A 25 19.12 -14.64 -2.45
N ASN A 26 18.06 -15.46 -2.33
CA ASN A 26 18.04 -16.57 -1.39
C ASN A 26 18.27 -17.87 -2.19
N PRO A 27 19.44 -18.53 -2.06
CA PRO A 27 19.78 -19.76 -2.79
C PRO A 27 19.02 -21.01 -2.34
N ASP A 28 18.22 -20.93 -1.27
CA ASP A 28 17.67 -22.14 -0.63
C ASP A 28 16.37 -22.66 -1.22
N GLY A 29 15.86 -22.11 -2.33
CA GLY A 29 14.94 -22.84 -3.21
C GLY A 29 13.70 -23.46 -2.56
N ILE A 30 13.23 -22.97 -1.40
CA ILE A 30 11.94 -23.36 -0.84
C ILE A 30 10.89 -22.48 -1.50
N ILE A 31 10.35 -23.01 -2.58
CA ILE A 31 9.04 -22.63 -3.11
C ILE A 31 8.08 -22.73 -1.92
N VAL A 32 7.72 -21.61 -1.30
CA VAL A 32 6.52 -21.53 -0.47
C VAL A 32 5.35 -21.66 -1.44
N LEU A 33 5.04 -22.91 -1.79
CA LEU A 33 3.87 -23.29 -2.54
C LEU A 33 2.65 -22.74 -1.79
N MET A 34 2.02 -21.74 -2.40
CA MET A 34 0.57 -21.59 -2.41
C MET A 34 -0.10 -21.58 -1.02
N LYS A 35 0.23 -20.60 -0.17
CA LYS A 35 -0.78 -20.07 0.76
C LYS A 35 -1.51 -18.92 0.08
N ASN A 36 -2.43 -19.34 -0.80
CA ASN A 36 -3.59 -18.58 -1.26
C ASN A 36 -3.34 -17.27 -2.03
N LEU A 37 -2.78 -17.38 -3.24
CA LEU A 37 -3.23 -16.51 -4.34
C LEU A 37 -4.62 -16.99 -4.78
N LEU A 38 -5.61 -16.84 -3.90
CA LEU A 38 -7.01 -16.87 -4.33
C LEU A 38 -7.18 -15.62 -5.18
N THR A 39 -7.60 -15.77 -6.43
CA THR A 39 -8.32 -14.66 -7.08
C THR A 39 -9.52 -14.40 -6.18
N ALA A 40 -9.42 -13.42 -5.29
CA ALA A 40 -10.45 -13.16 -4.31
C ALA A 40 -11.74 -12.88 -5.08
N THR A 41 -12.82 -13.60 -4.74
CA THR A 41 -14.14 -13.24 -5.28
C THR A 41 -14.51 -11.86 -4.71
N PRO A 42 -15.39 -11.10 -5.38
CA PRO A 42 -15.87 -9.82 -4.85
C PRO A 42 -16.37 -9.93 -3.40
N THR A 43 -17.13 -10.99 -3.13
CA THR A 43 -17.67 -11.28 -1.79
C THR A 43 -16.56 -11.55 -0.79
N HIS A 44 -15.63 -12.46 -1.09
CA HIS A 44 -14.55 -12.81 -0.16
C HIS A 44 -13.66 -11.60 0.18
N TRP A 45 -13.33 -10.78 -0.83
CA TRP A 45 -12.54 -9.57 -0.62
C TRP A 45 -13.25 -8.57 0.31
N ASN A 46 -14.53 -8.33 0.07
CA ASN A 46 -15.31 -7.38 0.86
C ASN A 46 -15.55 -7.88 2.29
N GLU A 47 -15.80 -9.18 2.47
CA GLU A 47 -15.90 -9.82 3.80
C GLU A 47 -14.57 -9.69 4.56
N HIS A 48 -13.44 -9.99 3.90
CA HIS A 48 -12.11 -9.85 4.48
C HIS A 48 -11.83 -8.44 5.01
N LEU A 49 -12.20 -7.42 4.22
CA LEU A 49 -12.10 -6.02 4.63
C LEU A 49 -13.06 -5.68 5.76
N SER A 50 -14.33 -6.07 5.66
CA SER A 50 -15.36 -5.75 6.65
C SER A 50 -15.02 -6.29 8.04
N ASP A 51 -14.57 -7.55 8.10
CA ASP A 51 -14.20 -8.22 9.35
C ASP A 51 -13.05 -7.53 10.10
N ARG A 52 -12.24 -6.74 9.39
CA ARG A 52 -11.04 -6.08 9.92
C ARG A 52 -11.12 -4.57 9.84
N GLN A 53 -12.32 -4.02 9.65
CA GLN A 53 -12.57 -2.57 9.59
C GLN A 53 -11.75 -1.87 8.49
N GLY A 54 -11.52 -2.55 7.36
CA GLY A 54 -10.87 -1.97 6.19
C GLY A 54 -11.70 -0.84 5.58
N HIS A 55 -11.01 0.16 5.02
CA HIS A 55 -11.67 1.34 4.48
C HIS A 55 -12.53 1.03 3.23
N LEU A 56 -13.69 1.68 3.07
CA LEU A 56 -14.60 1.48 1.92
C LEU A 56 -13.90 1.64 0.55
N LEU A 57 -12.93 2.56 0.46
CA LEU A 57 -12.15 2.80 -0.76
C LEU A 57 -11.19 1.64 -1.12
N GLN A 58 -10.98 0.70 -0.21
CA GLN A 58 -10.29 -0.56 -0.50
C GLN A 58 -11.25 -1.65 -1.02
N SER A 59 -12.57 -1.43 -0.99
CA SER A 59 -13.57 -2.43 -1.43
C SER A 59 -13.47 -2.80 -2.91
N TRP A 60 -13.99 -3.98 -3.24
CA TRP A 60 -14.09 -4.46 -4.61
C TRP A 60 -14.88 -3.47 -5.48
N ASN A 61 -16.06 -3.07 -4.99
CA ASN A 61 -16.98 -2.17 -5.67
C ASN A 61 -16.34 -0.81 -5.98
N TRP A 62 -15.49 -0.29 -5.09
CA TRP A 62 -14.74 0.93 -5.38
C TRP A 62 -13.75 0.73 -6.53
N GLY A 63 -13.03 -0.39 -6.56
CA GLY A 63 -12.14 -0.74 -7.66
C GLY A 63 -12.88 -0.82 -9.00
N GLU A 64 -14.04 -1.49 -9.02
CA GLU A 64 -14.89 -1.57 -10.22
C GLU A 64 -15.40 -0.19 -10.65
N PHE A 65 -15.84 0.63 -9.70
CA PHE A 65 -16.24 2.00 -9.98
C PHE A 65 -15.08 2.78 -10.64
N LYS A 66 -13.88 2.72 -10.07
CA LYS A 66 -12.68 3.39 -10.61
C LYS A 66 -12.25 2.81 -11.96
N HIS A 67 -12.51 1.53 -12.21
CA HIS A 67 -12.23 0.91 -13.51
C HIS A 67 -12.95 1.60 -14.66
N HIS A 68 -14.22 1.99 -14.46
CA HIS A 68 -14.98 2.78 -15.45
C HIS A 68 -14.36 4.16 -15.75
N PHE A 69 -13.44 4.65 -14.92
CA PHE A 69 -12.70 5.91 -15.10
C PHE A 69 -11.24 5.69 -15.52
N GLY A 70 -10.93 4.56 -16.16
CA GLY A 70 -9.62 4.27 -16.75
C GLY A 70 -8.54 3.89 -15.73
N TRP A 71 -8.95 3.38 -14.56
CA TRP A 71 -8.03 2.74 -13.61
C TRP A 71 -8.08 1.22 -13.77
N THR A 72 -7.00 0.53 -13.45
CA THR A 72 -6.97 -0.93 -13.40
C THR A 72 -6.77 -1.34 -11.94
N PRO A 73 -7.79 -1.89 -11.26
CA PRO A 73 -7.63 -2.38 -9.90
C PRO A 73 -6.82 -3.67 -9.90
N GLN A 74 -5.87 -3.76 -8.98
CA GLN A 74 -5.15 -4.98 -8.63
C GLN A 74 -5.23 -5.15 -7.12
N ARG A 75 -5.64 -6.34 -6.68
CA ARG A 75 -5.89 -6.65 -5.27
C ARG A 75 -4.86 -7.67 -4.81
N ILE A 76 -4.22 -7.39 -3.68
CA ILE A 76 -3.21 -8.25 -3.06
C ILE A 76 -3.69 -8.52 -1.64
N GLN A 77 -3.70 -9.80 -1.25
CA GLN A 77 -4.00 -10.25 0.10
C GLN A 77 -2.88 -11.21 0.53
N ILE A 78 -2.35 -11.01 1.72
CA ILE A 78 -1.37 -11.88 2.38
C ILE A 78 -1.83 -12.05 3.82
N ASP A 79 -2.32 -13.25 4.14
CA ASP A 79 -2.98 -13.55 5.41
C ASP A 79 -4.05 -12.52 5.77
N ALA A 80 -3.86 -11.76 6.84
CA ALA A 80 -4.77 -10.70 7.29
C ALA A 80 -4.56 -9.36 6.56
N ALA A 81 -3.41 -9.14 5.93
CA ALA A 81 -3.08 -7.90 5.25
C ALA A 81 -3.64 -7.87 3.82
N ALA A 82 -4.11 -6.70 3.38
CA ALA A 82 -4.67 -6.52 2.05
C ALA A 82 -4.48 -5.09 1.52
N ALA A 83 -4.32 -4.97 0.20
CA ALA A 83 -4.30 -3.70 -0.51
C ALA A 83 -4.94 -3.82 -1.90
N GLN A 84 -5.85 -2.90 -2.22
CA GLN A 84 -6.29 -2.57 -3.56
C GLN A 84 -5.43 -1.43 -4.10
N ILE A 85 -4.65 -1.74 -5.12
CA ILE A 85 -3.86 -0.78 -5.89
C ILE A 85 -4.64 -0.44 -7.16
N LEU A 86 -4.75 0.85 -7.46
CA LEU A 86 -5.34 1.37 -8.68
C LEU A 86 -4.21 1.85 -9.60
N PHE A 87 -4.07 1.21 -10.75
CA PHE A 87 -3.09 1.61 -11.76
C PHE A 87 -3.74 2.50 -12.82
N ARG A 88 -3.05 3.54 -13.27
CA ARG A 88 -3.49 4.34 -14.43
C ARG A 88 -2.35 4.45 -15.44
N GLN A 89 -2.64 4.10 -16.68
CA GLN A 89 -1.66 4.15 -17.75
C GLN A 89 -1.27 5.58 -18.09
N LEU A 90 0.01 5.74 -18.43
CA LEU A 90 0.64 6.94 -18.94
C LEU A 90 1.19 6.65 -20.36
N PRO A 91 1.58 7.69 -21.12
CA PRO A 91 2.31 7.51 -22.37
C PRO A 91 3.57 6.64 -22.19
N LEU A 92 4.02 6.03 -23.30
CA LEU A 92 5.23 5.19 -23.36
C LEU A 92 5.16 3.91 -22.51
N GLY A 93 3.95 3.45 -22.17
CA GLY A 93 3.72 2.20 -21.45
C GLY A 93 4.13 2.25 -19.98
N PHE A 94 4.23 3.44 -19.39
CA PHE A 94 4.37 3.62 -17.95
C PHE A 94 3.01 3.69 -17.28
N SER A 95 2.96 3.60 -15.95
CA SER A 95 1.74 3.83 -15.18
C SER A 95 2.03 4.62 -13.90
N VAL A 96 0.97 5.04 -13.22
CA VAL A 96 1.02 5.44 -11.80
C VAL A 96 0.23 4.44 -10.98
N ALA A 97 0.71 4.15 -9.77
CA ALA A 97 0.01 3.32 -8.80
C ALA A 97 -0.59 4.19 -7.69
N TYR A 98 -1.79 3.84 -7.22
CA TYR A 98 -2.48 4.56 -6.15
C TYR A 98 -3.20 3.59 -5.21
N ILE A 99 -2.92 3.69 -3.92
CA ILE A 99 -3.65 2.99 -2.87
C ILE A 99 -4.55 4.02 -2.17
N PRO A 100 -5.88 3.99 -2.41
CA PRO A 100 -6.82 4.94 -1.82
C PRO A 100 -7.11 4.58 -0.36
N LYS A 101 -6.71 5.47 0.56
CA LYS A 101 -6.66 5.22 2.01
C LYS A 101 -5.69 4.09 2.35
N SER A 102 -5.25 4.05 3.61
CA SER A 102 -4.24 3.10 4.08
C SER A 102 -4.58 1.66 3.63
N PRO A 103 -3.58 0.84 3.24
CA PRO A 103 -3.81 -0.60 3.13
C PRO A 103 -4.33 -1.16 4.47
N LEU A 104 -5.06 -2.27 4.39
CA LEU A 104 -5.44 -3.03 5.57
C LEU A 104 -4.21 -3.80 6.05
N VAL A 105 -3.56 -3.33 7.10
CA VAL A 105 -2.36 -3.98 7.65
C VAL A 105 -2.22 -3.64 9.13
N ASP A 106 -1.69 -4.56 9.91
CA ASP A 106 -1.22 -4.25 11.25
C ASP A 106 0.16 -3.60 11.17
N TRP A 107 0.20 -2.27 11.34
CA TRP A 107 1.43 -1.48 11.29
C TRP A 107 2.45 -1.82 12.40
N THR A 108 2.02 -2.51 13.46
CA THR A 108 2.92 -3.01 14.52
C THR A 108 3.60 -4.33 14.12
N ASN A 109 3.00 -5.07 13.18
CA ASN A 109 3.56 -6.30 12.63
C ASN A 109 4.46 -5.99 11.43
N ARG A 110 5.76 -5.82 11.70
CA ARG A 110 6.77 -5.49 10.69
C ARG A 110 6.88 -6.54 9.58
N GLU A 111 6.81 -7.82 9.92
CA GLU A 111 6.93 -8.90 8.93
C GLU A 111 5.77 -8.86 7.93
N GLN A 112 4.54 -8.73 8.43
CA GLN A 112 3.35 -8.62 7.60
C GLN A 112 3.41 -7.38 6.69
N CYS A 113 3.82 -6.23 7.23
CA CYS A 113 4.07 -5.02 6.44
C CYS A 113 5.07 -5.28 5.32
N GLN A 114 6.21 -5.90 5.64
CA GLN A 114 7.26 -6.21 4.66
C GLN A 114 6.77 -7.13 3.55
N GLN A 115 6.04 -8.18 3.89
CA GLN A 115 5.46 -9.11 2.92
C GLN A 115 4.48 -8.40 1.98
N LEU A 116 3.56 -7.61 2.53
CA LEU A 116 2.57 -6.86 1.74
C LEU A 116 3.25 -5.87 0.79
N PHE A 117 4.15 -5.03 1.30
CA PHE A 117 4.82 -4.02 0.48
C PHE A 117 5.79 -4.62 -0.53
N SER A 118 6.40 -5.78 -0.26
CA SER A 118 7.18 -6.52 -1.26
C SER A 118 6.31 -7.01 -2.43
N ALA A 119 5.11 -7.50 -2.14
CA ALA A 119 4.15 -7.90 -3.17
C ALA A 119 3.61 -6.69 -3.96
N ILE A 120 3.34 -5.56 -3.29
CA ILE A 120 2.95 -4.30 -3.94
C ILE A 120 4.05 -3.83 -4.89
N HIS A 121 5.31 -3.80 -4.46
CA HIS A 121 6.44 -3.40 -5.31
C HIS A 121 6.61 -4.30 -6.53
N THR A 122 6.39 -5.61 -6.36
CA THR A 122 6.39 -6.56 -7.48
C THR A 122 5.29 -6.24 -8.49
N ALA A 123 4.09 -5.87 -8.02
CA ALA A 123 3.00 -5.43 -8.87
C ALA A 123 3.32 -4.11 -9.60
N GLU A 124 3.90 -3.13 -8.91
CA GLU A 124 4.34 -1.86 -9.49
C GLU A 124 5.32 -2.05 -10.64
N LYS A 125 6.35 -2.88 -10.44
CA LYS A 125 7.34 -3.22 -11.47
C LYS A 125 6.67 -3.88 -12.68
N LYS A 126 5.77 -4.84 -12.45
CA LYS A 126 5.03 -5.53 -13.51
C LYS A 126 4.16 -4.56 -14.33
N GLN A 127 3.56 -3.58 -13.67
CA GLN A 127 2.73 -2.55 -14.30
C GLN A 127 3.53 -1.32 -14.77
N ARG A 128 4.85 -1.32 -14.63
CA ARG A 128 5.75 -0.21 -14.99
C ARG A 128 5.34 1.10 -14.32
N ALA A 129 4.93 1.04 -13.06
CA ALA A 129 4.56 2.21 -12.28
C ALA A 129 5.78 3.09 -12.00
N VAL A 130 5.67 4.39 -12.26
CA VAL A 130 6.77 5.34 -12.00
C VAL A 130 6.78 5.83 -10.55
N PHE A 131 5.65 5.72 -9.84
CA PHE A 131 5.55 5.92 -8.40
C PHE A 131 4.26 5.28 -7.86
N LEU A 132 4.26 5.01 -6.56
CA LEU A 132 3.07 4.71 -5.76
C LEU A 132 2.68 5.91 -4.91
N LYS A 133 1.42 6.31 -5.00
CA LYS A 133 0.78 7.22 -4.05
C LYS A 133 -0.02 6.42 -3.04
N VAL A 134 0.26 6.61 -1.75
CA VAL A 134 -0.57 6.10 -0.65
C VAL A 134 -1.23 7.27 0.04
N GLU A 135 -2.55 7.25 0.14
CA GLU A 135 -3.29 8.24 0.94
C GLU A 135 -3.42 7.72 2.38
N PRO A 136 -2.98 8.48 3.40
CA PRO A 136 -3.10 8.03 4.78
C PRO A 136 -4.57 8.01 5.25
N ASP A 137 -4.87 7.16 6.22
CA ASP A 137 -6.21 7.02 6.81
C ASP A 137 -6.53 8.06 7.88
N VAL A 138 -5.57 8.93 8.21
CA VAL A 138 -5.76 10.02 9.18
C VAL A 138 -6.22 11.30 8.49
N TRP A 139 -7.32 11.88 8.97
CA TRP A 139 -7.59 13.30 8.74
C TRP A 139 -6.62 14.09 9.61
N LEU A 140 -5.88 15.03 9.01
CA LEU A 140 -4.94 15.88 9.75
C LEU A 140 -5.63 16.73 10.83
N ASP A 141 -6.95 16.89 10.76
CA ASP A 141 -7.76 17.64 11.73
C ASP A 141 -8.18 16.80 12.95
N ASP A 142 -8.11 15.46 12.87
CA ASP A 142 -8.46 14.55 13.98
C ASP A 142 -7.26 14.22 14.88
N ALA A 143 -6.06 14.70 14.53
CA ALA A 143 -4.89 14.65 15.39
C ALA A 143 -5.11 15.61 16.57
N SER A 144 -5.80 15.15 17.60
CA SER A 144 -5.87 15.84 18.89
C SER A 144 -4.42 16.16 19.34
N PRO A 145 -4.14 17.35 19.90
CA PRO A 145 -2.77 17.78 20.25
C PRO A 145 -1.96 16.76 21.07
N GLN A 146 -2.65 15.87 21.81
CA GLN A 146 -2.05 14.78 22.58
C GLN A 146 -1.41 13.67 21.71
N GLN A 147 -1.95 13.38 20.52
CA GLN A 147 -1.37 12.37 19.62
C GLN A 147 -0.16 12.93 18.85
N ALA A 148 -0.14 14.23 18.59
CA ALA A 148 1.00 14.92 17.96
C ALA A 148 2.25 14.99 18.87
N GLN A 149 2.06 14.99 20.20
CA GLN A 149 3.16 14.96 21.16
C GLN A 149 3.77 13.57 21.35
N ALA A 150 2.98 12.50 21.24
CA ALA A 150 3.49 11.13 21.32
C ALA A 150 4.43 10.77 20.15
N ALA A 151 4.21 11.35 18.96
CA ALA A 151 5.03 11.12 17.77
C ALA A 151 6.38 11.90 17.74
N GLN A 152 6.66 12.75 18.74
CA GLN A 152 7.89 13.56 18.82
C GLN A 152 8.87 13.07 19.90
N THR A 153 8.51 12.03 20.64
CA THR A 153 9.37 11.36 21.62
C THR A 153 9.50 9.90 21.25
N HIS A 154 10.31 9.59 20.23
CA HIS A 154 11.07 8.34 20.12
C HIS A 154 12.13 8.46 19.03
#